data_AF-H8XUB0-F1
#
_entry.id   AF-H8XUB0-F1
#
_cell.length_a   1.000
_cell.length_b   1.000
_cell.length_c   1.000
_cell.angle_alpha   90.00
_cell.angle_beta   90.00
_cell.angle_gamma   90.00
#
_symmetry.space_group_name_H-M   'P 1'
#
loop_
_entity.id
_entity.type
_entity.pdbx_description
1 polymer ?
#
loop_
_entity_poly.entity_id
_entity_poly.type
_entity_poly.pdbx_seq_one_letter_code
_entity_poly.pdbx_strand_id
1 'polypeptide(L)'
;MNVSKLKILLPIVVVLVLSFVSTENKRMLQDETILKGDSGFVSFKVGKKYLLEVKKNDTIDIPIESINKNDTLGKFYKKENSSNFILFLKDILNKTSPCQFILEVDSNGKIVKSERYVNGFYLCCWNNHLDGFGKINDYFYLKSCGTGSAFCATQLYIFKEVIPQDDLNPIIKGLFNGTCYFAKNKLKACVLDSKIETKPNSLLFHYEYKKGISRNGKRYKEIENFDVEYTLIDKKWIANDTLKLNKIQY
;
A
#
# COMPACT_ATOMS: atom_id res chain seq x y z
N MET A 1 -78.80 28.18 39.44
CA MET A 1 -77.34 27.99 39.63
C MET A 1 -76.97 26.70 38.89
N ASN A 2 -76.07 26.59 37.92
CA ASN A 2 -74.94 27.41 37.49
C ASN A 2 -74.67 27.18 36.00
N VAL A 3 -74.49 28.29 35.27
CA VAL A 3 -73.36 28.62 34.36
C VAL A 3 -72.88 27.49 33.43
N SER A 4 -73.30 27.46 32.17
CA SER A 4 -72.69 28.16 31.02
C SER A 4 -71.28 27.68 30.63
N LYS A 5 -71.24 26.98 29.49
CA LYS A 5 -70.24 27.01 28.39
C LYS A 5 -68.83 27.55 28.73
N LEU A 6 -67.82 26.71 28.49
CA LEU A 6 -66.58 27.20 27.88
C LEU A 6 -66.01 26.15 26.92
N LYS A 7 -66.29 26.35 25.62
CA LYS A 7 -65.60 25.70 24.51
C LYS A 7 -64.24 26.38 24.37
N ILE A 8 -63.17 25.68 24.72
CA ILE A 8 -61.81 26.13 24.40
C ILE A 8 -61.48 25.59 23.01
N LEU A 9 -61.66 26.45 22.02
CA LEU A 9 -61.04 26.33 20.70
C LEU A 9 -59.54 26.58 20.89
N LEU A 10 -58.73 25.52 20.83
CA LEU A 10 -57.30 25.67 20.68
C LEU A 10 -57.00 26.08 19.23
N PRO A 11 -56.22 27.15 18.99
CA PRO A 11 -55.80 27.52 17.66
C PRO A 11 -54.83 26.46 17.13
N ILE A 12 -55.16 25.96 15.94
CA ILE A 12 -54.28 25.20 15.05
C ILE A 12 -53.09 26.12 14.75
N VAL A 13 -51.98 25.91 15.47
CA VAL A 13 -50.69 26.51 15.09
C VAL A 13 -50.15 25.66 13.94
N VAL A 14 -50.43 26.13 12.75
CA VAL A 14 -49.80 25.68 11.50
C VAL A 14 -48.31 26.04 11.58
N VAL A 15 -47.49 25.14 12.13
CA VAL A 15 -46.03 25.19 11.98
C VAL A 15 -45.70 24.62 10.60
N LEU A 16 -45.94 25.44 9.57
CA LEU A 16 -45.42 25.25 8.22
C LEU A 16 -44.00 25.83 8.18
N VAL A 17 -43.07 25.17 8.86
CA VAL A 17 -41.63 25.46 8.73
C VAL A 17 -41.03 24.43 7.80
N LEU A 18 -41.11 24.76 6.51
CA LEU A 18 -40.15 24.49 5.45
C LEU A 18 -39.10 23.39 5.78
N SER A 19 -39.49 22.13 5.64
CA SER A 19 -38.55 21.01 5.50
C SER A 19 -38.14 20.84 4.03
N PHE A 20 -37.84 21.95 3.35
CA PHE A 20 -37.36 22.00 1.97
C PHE A 20 -36.03 22.75 1.92
N VAL A 21 -35.05 22.28 2.70
CA VAL A 21 -33.63 22.53 2.40
C VAL A 21 -32.86 21.27 2.75
N SER A 22 -32.08 20.79 1.78
CA SER A 22 -31.10 19.69 1.87
C SER A 22 -31.52 18.29 1.36
N THR A 23 -32.26 18.21 0.26
CA THR A 23 -32.23 16.98 -0.60
C THR A 23 -31.60 17.19 -1.98
N GLU A 24 -31.26 18.42 -2.35
CA GLU A 24 -30.73 18.71 -3.70
C GLU A 24 -29.19 18.70 -3.83
N ASN A 25 -28.43 18.52 -2.74
CA ASN A 25 -26.96 18.46 -2.83
C ASN A 25 -26.34 17.04 -2.72
N LYS A 26 -27.14 15.98 -2.84
CA LYS A 26 -26.63 14.59 -2.89
C LYS A 26 -26.46 14.02 -4.30
N ARG A 27 -26.87 14.73 -5.35
CA ARG A 27 -26.80 14.25 -6.74
C ARG A 27 -25.60 14.74 -7.56
N MET A 28 -24.68 15.52 -6.98
CA MET A 28 -23.57 16.15 -7.72
C MET A 28 -22.17 15.58 -7.44
N LEU A 29 -22.06 14.30 -7.06
CA LEU A 29 -20.75 13.65 -6.77
C LEU A 29 -20.61 12.23 -7.34
N GLN A 30 -21.53 11.78 -8.19
CA GLN A 30 -21.60 10.36 -8.58
C GLN A 30 -20.76 9.97 -9.80
N ASP A 31 -20.11 10.89 -10.50
CA ASP A 31 -19.63 10.60 -11.87
C ASP A 31 -18.11 10.74 -12.14
N GLU A 32 -17.26 10.78 -11.11
CA GLU A 32 -15.79 10.85 -11.32
C GLU A 32 -15.00 9.72 -10.63
N THR A 33 -15.66 8.69 -10.11
CA THR A 33 -15.00 7.60 -9.37
C THR A 33 -14.75 6.34 -10.18
N ILE A 34 -14.83 6.38 -11.51
CA ILE A 34 -14.87 5.12 -12.24
C ILE A 34 -13.45 4.59 -12.43
N LEU A 35 -13.00 3.79 -11.46
CA LEU A 35 -11.91 2.83 -11.66
C LEU A 35 -12.40 1.83 -12.71
N LYS A 36 -11.83 1.88 -13.92
CA LYS A 36 -12.21 1.01 -15.03
C LYS A 36 -11.11 -0.02 -15.28
N GLY A 37 -11.52 -1.25 -15.58
CA GLY A 37 -10.61 -2.37 -15.88
C GLY A 37 -10.04 -3.06 -14.63
N ASP A 38 -9.09 -3.96 -14.85
CA ASP A 38 -8.52 -4.80 -13.79
C ASP A 38 -7.32 -4.18 -13.08
N SER A 39 -6.69 -3.18 -13.71
CA SER A 39 -5.60 -2.41 -13.11
C SER A 39 -5.45 -1.06 -13.80
N GLY A 40 -4.79 -0.12 -13.13
CA GLY A 40 -4.46 1.16 -13.72
C GLY A 40 -3.80 2.13 -12.76
N PHE A 41 -3.69 3.36 -13.20
CA PHE A 41 -3.14 4.47 -12.42
C PHE A 41 -4.26 5.33 -11.84
N VAL A 42 -4.01 5.92 -10.67
CA VAL A 42 -4.92 6.86 -10.02
C VAL A 42 -4.34 8.25 -10.17
N SER A 43 -5.06 9.17 -10.84
CA SER A 43 -4.66 10.57 -10.92
C SER A 43 -4.93 11.31 -9.62
N PHE A 44 -4.28 12.45 -9.40
CA PHE A 44 -4.52 13.30 -8.25
C PHE A 44 -5.99 13.74 -8.15
N LYS A 45 -6.62 14.08 -9.28
CA LYS A 45 -8.04 14.45 -9.35
C LYS A 45 -8.94 13.41 -8.68
N VAL A 46 -8.70 12.12 -8.96
CA VAL A 46 -9.47 11.01 -8.40
C VAL A 46 -9.00 10.66 -7.00
N GLY A 47 -7.68 10.55 -6.81
CA GLY A 47 -7.06 10.08 -5.57
C GLY A 47 -7.20 11.04 -4.39
N LYS A 48 -7.27 12.35 -4.63
CA LYS A 48 -7.35 13.36 -3.56
C LYS A 48 -8.55 13.15 -2.65
N LYS A 49 -9.69 12.69 -3.17
CA LYS A 49 -10.89 12.51 -2.35
C LYS A 49 -10.72 11.39 -1.32
N TYR A 50 -10.03 10.33 -1.72
CA TYR A 50 -9.70 9.22 -0.83
C TYR A 50 -8.67 9.64 0.21
N LEU A 51 -7.64 10.39 -0.20
CA LEU A 51 -6.67 10.95 0.75
C LEU A 51 -7.35 11.86 1.78
N LEU A 52 -8.21 12.78 1.35
CA LEU A 52 -8.95 13.64 2.27
C LEU A 52 -9.88 12.84 3.19
N GLU A 53 -10.46 11.74 2.71
CA GLU A 53 -11.34 10.90 3.51
C GLU A 53 -10.59 10.13 4.60
N VAL A 54 -9.43 9.54 4.29
CA VAL A 54 -8.62 8.81 5.28
C VAL A 54 -7.86 9.74 6.23
N LYS A 55 -7.63 10.99 5.81
CA LYS A 55 -6.91 12.01 6.59
C LYS A 55 -7.82 13.05 7.24
N LYS A 56 -9.10 12.75 7.47
CA LYS A 56 -10.07 13.70 8.03
C LYS A 56 -9.60 14.42 9.32
N ASN A 57 -8.68 13.82 10.06
CA ASN A 57 -8.15 14.35 11.32
C ASN A 57 -6.66 14.76 11.25
N ASP A 58 -6.00 14.64 10.10
CA ASP A 58 -4.58 14.96 9.94
C ASP A 58 -4.38 16.37 9.36
N THR A 59 -3.25 16.99 9.70
CA THR A 59 -2.83 18.26 9.09
C THR A 59 -2.39 18.06 7.64
N ILE A 60 -2.86 18.95 6.77
CA ILE A 60 -2.44 19.04 5.37
C ILE A 60 -1.36 20.12 5.28
N ASP A 61 -0.15 19.74 4.85
CA ASP A 61 1.02 20.63 4.82
C ASP A 61 1.18 21.35 3.47
N ILE A 62 0.49 20.87 2.42
CA ILE A 62 0.63 21.37 1.04
C ILE A 62 -0.69 21.97 0.54
N PRO A 63 -0.69 23.20 -0.01
CA PRO A 63 -1.83 23.74 -0.73
C PRO A 63 -2.21 22.83 -1.91
N ILE A 64 -3.42 22.26 -1.88
CA ILE A 64 -3.91 21.31 -2.88
C ILE A 64 -3.93 21.92 -4.29
N GLU A 65 -4.11 23.24 -4.37
CA GLU A 65 -4.15 24.04 -5.60
C GLU A 65 -2.81 24.04 -6.35
N SER A 66 -1.70 23.76 -5.65
CA SER A 66 -0.37 23.71 -6.26
C SER A 66 -0.05 22.40 -6.98
N ILE A 67 -0.90 21.37 -6.83
CA ILE A 67 -0.69 20.04 -7.40
C ILE A 67 -1.44 19.90 -8.71
N ASN A 68 -0.77 19.42 -9.76
CA ASN A 68 -1.42 19.17 -11.05
C ASN A 68 -2.43 18.01 -10.92
N LYS A 69 -3.67 18.28 -11.30
CA LYS A 69 -4.80 17.33 -11.19
C LYS A 69 -4.59 16.03 -11.96
N ASN A 70 -3.76 16.06 -13.00
CA ASN A 70 -3.47 14.90 -13.85
C ASN A 70 -2.24 14.11 -13.39
N ASP A 71 -1.52 14.58 -12.36
CA ASP A 71 -0.37 13.84 -11.82
C ASP A 71 -0.80 12.48 -11.31
N THR A 72 0.06 11.49 -11.49
CA THR A 72 -0.23 10.14 -10.98
C THR A 72 0.04 10.09 -9.48
N LEU A 73 -1.02 9.84 -8.71
CA LEU A 73 -0.97 9.71 -7.27
C LEU A 73 -0.74 8.27 -6.81
N GLY A 74 -1.10 7.30 -7.65
CA GLY A 74 -1.20 5.93 -7.20
C GLY A 74 -1.49 4.92 -8.30
N LYS A 75 -1.78 3.70 -7.87
CA LYS A 75 -2.16 2.56 -8.70
C LYS A 75 -3.36 1.86 -8.09
N PHE A 76 -4.12 1.14 -8.91
CA PHE A 76 -5.18 0.27 -8.43
C PHE A 76 -5.16 -1.08 -9.13
N TYR A 77 -5.73 -2.07 -8.47
CA TYR A 77 -5.98 -3.40 -9.01
C TYR A 77 -7.36 -3.88 -8.56
N LYS A 78 -8.09 -4.54 -9.45
CA LYS A 78 -9.36 -5.21 -9.11
C LYS A 78 -9.06 -6.48 -8.31
N LYS A 79 -9.85 -6.71 -7.25
CA LYS A 79 -9.79 -7.93 -6.45
C LYS A 79 -10.46 -9.07 -7.20
N GLU A 80 -9.84 -10.24 -7.17
CA GLU A 80 -10.37 -11.41 -7.88
C GLU A 80 -11.71 -11.86 -7.26
N ASN A 81 -12.65 -12.31 -8.09
CA ASN A 81 -13.98 -12.73 -7.68
C ASN A 81 -14.76 -11.68 -6.86
N SER A 82 -14.45 -10.39 -7.05
CA SER A 82 -15.07 -9.27 -6.36
C SER A 82 -15.23 -8.06 -7.28
N SER A 83 -16.16 -7.18 -6.93
CA SER A 83 -16.31 -5.85 -7.54
C SER A 83 -15.44 -4.78 -6.87
N ASN A 84 -14.68 -5.16 -5.83
CA ASN A 84 -13.83 -4.25 -5.08
C ASN A 84 -12.47 -4.06 -5.76
N PHE A 85 -11.83 -2.94 -5.43
CA PHE A 85 -10.50 -2.55 -5.88
C PHE A 85 -9.57 -2.34 -4.69
N ILE A 86 -8.31 -2.73 -4.86
CA ILE A 86 -7.22 -2.34 -3.96
C ILE A 86 -6.49 -1.16 -4.58
N LEU A 87 -6.47 -0.04 -3.88
CA LEU A 87 -5.80 1.19 -4.29
C LEU A 87 -4.56 1.37 -3.44
N PHE A 88 -3.50 1.82 -4.08
CA PHE A 88 -2.29 2.33 -3.45
C PHE A 88 -2.17 3.82 -3.76
N LEU A 89 -2.20 4.65 -2.74
CA LEU A 89 -2.11 6.11 -2.88
C LEU A 89 -0.91 6.64 -2.11
N LYS A 90 -0.16 7.54 -2.73
CA LYS A 90 0.87 8.30 -2.05
C LYS A 90 0.27 9.45 -1.29
N ASP A 91 0.67 9.61 -0.05
CA ASP A 91 0.39 10.83 0.70
C ASP A 91 1.32 11.95 0.25
N ILE A 92 0.90 12.68 -0.77
CA ILE A 92 1.59 13.90 -1.21
C ILE A 92 1.07 15.15 -0.49
N LEU A 93 0.13 15.01 0.46
CA LEU A 93 -0.46 16.12 1.18
C LEU A 93 0.32 16.46 2.47
N ASN A 94 1.24 15.60 2.90
CA ASN A 94 2.12 15.80 4.05
C ASN A 94 3.59 15.71 3.59
N LYS A 95 4.38 16.77 3.86
CA LYS A 95 5.80 16.82 3.46
C LYS A 95 6.72 16.17 4.47
N THR A 96 6.32 16.17 5.73
CA THR A 96 7.19 15.82 6.86
C THR A 96 7.33 14.32 7.06
N SER A 97 6.30 13.55 6.70
CA SER A 97 6.31 12.10 6.80
C SER A 97 5.52 11.49 5.62
N PRO A 98 6.11 11.42 4.41
CA PRO A 98 5.44 10.83 3.26
C PRO A 98 5.10 9.37 3.58
N CYS A 99 3.81 9.09 3.69
CA CYS A 99 3.28 7.75 3.92
C CYS A 99 2.51 7.27 2.68
N GLN A 100 2.11 6.01 2.71
CA GLN A 100 1.33 5.41 1.64
C GLN A 100 0.07 4.82 2.25
N PHE A 101 -1.04 4.96 1.55
CA PHE A 101 -2.30 4.37 1.95
C PHE A 101 -2.64 3.23 1.02
N ILE A 102 -2.99 2.09 1.59
CA ILE A 102 -3.59 0.97 0.88
C ILE A 102 -5.07 0.93 1.27
N LEU A 103 -5.94 1.02 0.27
CA LEU A 103 -7.39 1.11 0.45
C LEU A 103 -8.09 -0.05 -0.26
N GLU A 104 -9.10 -0.64 0.36
CA GLU A 104 -10.11 -1.43 -0.34
C GLU A 104 -11.31 -0.53 -0.61
N VAL A 105 -11.71 -0.42 -1.87
CA VAL A 105 -12.81 0.44 -2.32
C VAL A 105 -13.84 -0.40 -3.07
N ASP A 106 -15.13 -0.19 -2.80
CA ASP A 106 -16.21 -0.89 -3.50
C ASP A 106 -16.44 -0.36 -4.92
N SER A 107 -17.36 -0.99 -5.66
CA SER A 107 -17.71 -0.57 -7.02
C SER A 107 -18.33 0.83 -7.11
N ASN A 108 -18.80 1.38 -5.99
CA ASN A 108 -19.39 2.72 -5.91
C ASN A 108 -18.35 3.77 -5.52
N GLY A 109 -17.09 3.37 -5.30
CA GLY A 109 -16.04 4.28 -4.86
C GLY A 109 -16.04 4.56 -3.37
N LYS A 110 -16.72 3.76 -2.55
CA LYS A 110 -16.72 3.90 -1.08
C LYS A 110 -15.55 3.12 -0.50
N ILE A 111 -14.81 3.74 0.43
CA ILE A 111 -13.74 3.06 1.19
C ILE A 111 -14.38 2.00 2.10
N VAL A 112 -13.96 0.75 1.93
CA VAL A 112 -14.34 -0.41 2.76
C VAL A 112 -13.31 -0.64 3.86
N LYS A 113 -12.02 -0.53 3.52
CA LYS A 113 -10.89 -0.64 4.45
C LYS A 113 -9.79 0.33 4.05
N SER A 114 -8.98 0.77 4.99
CA SER A 114 -7.86 1.66 4.76
C SER A 114 -6.76 1.42 5.78
N GLU A 115 -5.52 1.30 5.30
CA GLU A 115 -4.37 1.10 6.16
C GLU A 115 -3.20 1.97 5.71
N ARG A 116 -2.41 2.43 6.67
CA ARG A 116 -1.19 3.18 6.43
C ARG A 116 -0.01 2.22 6.33
N TYR A 117 0.77 2.36 5.27
CA TYR A 117 1.98 1.59 5.02
C TYR A 117 3.21 2.50 4.91
N VAL A 118 4.34 1.95 5.31
CA VAL A 118 5.68 2.53 5.27
C VAL A 118 6.55 1.70 4.33
N ASN A 119 7.17 2.36 3.36
CA ASN A 119 7.97 1.75 2.31
C ASN A 119 9.48 2.01 2.44
N GLY A 120 9.91 2.72 3.50
CA GLY A 120 11.30 3.07 3.74
C GLY A 120 11.92 3.95 2.63
N PHE A 121 13.22 3.82 2.43
CA PHE A 121 13.98 4.67 1.49
C PHE A 121 13.95 4.10 0.07
N TYR A 122 12.90 4.46 -0.68
CA TYR A 122 12.60 3.88 -1.99
C TYR A 122 13.73 3.95 -3.04
N LEU A 123 14.62 4.94 -2.96
CA LEU A 123 15.65 5.21 -3.99
C LEU A 123 16.61 4.03 -4.25
N CYS A 124 16.80 3.13 -3.29
CA CYS A 124 17.74 2.03 -3.47
C CYS A 124 17.12 0.79 -4.14
N CYS A 125 15.79 0.65 -4.12
CA CYS A 125 15.14 -0.58 -4.59
C CYS A 125 13.90 -0.40 -5.50
N TRP A 126 13.54 0.86 -5.81
CA TRP A 126 12.45 1.20 -6.72
C TRP A 126 12.99 1.80 -8.01
N ASN A 127 12.47 1.33 -9.15
CA ASN A 127 12.81 1.92 -10.46
C ASN A 127 12.11 3.27 -10.69
N ASN A 128 10.96 3.47 -10.03
CA ASN A 128 10.21 4.72 -10.06
C ASN A 128 9.32 4.81 -8.82
N HIS A 129 8.69 5.96 -8.65
CA HIS A 129 7.89 6.26 -7.47
C HIS A 129 6.66 5.34 -7.31
N LEU A 130 6.22 4.56 -8.31
CA LEU A 130 5.08 3.63 -8.20
C LEU A 130 5.48 2.15 -8.28
N ASP A 131 6.77 1.84 -8.34
CA ASP A 131 7.31 0.48 -8.37
C ASP A 131 7.13 -0.26 -7.03
N GLY A 132 6.69 0.47 -6.00
CA GLY A 132 6.42 -0.02 -4.67
C GLY A 132 5.24 -0.95 -4.52
N PHE A 133 4.28 -0.91 -5.44
CA PHE A 133 3.01 -1.63 -5.28
C PHE A 133 2.66 -2.39 -6.55
N GLY A 134 2.22 -3.64 -6.37
CA GLY A 134 1.86 -4.51 -7.47
C GLY A 134 0.95 -5.67 -7.06
N LYS A 135 0.68 -6.54 -8.04
CA LYS A 135 -0.15 -7.74 -7.91
C LYS A 135 0.60 -8.94 -8.49
N ILE A 136 0.48 -10.09 -7.84
CA ILE A 136 0.96 -11.40 -8.30
C ILE A 136 -0.19 -12.39 -8.08
N ASN A 137 -0.81 -12.87 -9.15
CA ASN A 137 -2.07 -13.62 -9.12
C ASN A 137 -3.14 -12.91 -8.27
N ASP A 138 -3.75 -13.58 -7.29
CA ASP A 138 -4.77 -13.03 -6.40
C ASP A 138 -4.20 -12.25 -5.21
N TYR A 139 -2.87 -12.13 -5.10
CA TYR A 139 -2.19 -11.39 -4.04
C TYR A 139 -1.70 -10.02 -4.50
N PHE A 140 -1.69 -9.07 -3.57
CA PHE A 140 -1.08 -7.77 -3.72
C PHE A 140 0.23 -7.74 -2.94
N TYR A 141 1.15 -6.86 -3.33
CA TYR A 141 2.37 -6.66 -2.57
C TYR A 141 2.75 -5.19 -2.45
N LEU A 142 3.36 -4.86 -1.32
CA LEU A 142 4.13 -3.64 -1.13
C LEU A 142 5.62 -3.99 -1.02
N LYS A 143 6.46 -3.29 -1.78
CA LYS A 143 7.91 -3.34 -1.72
C LYS A 143 8.42 -2.26 -0.77
N SER A 144 9.04 -2.66 0.33
CA SER A 144 9.72 -1.75 1.26
C SER A 144 11.23 -1.84 1.08
N CYS A 145 11.93 -0.70 1.18
CA CYS A 145 13.38 -0.64 1.06
C CYS A 145 14.05 -0.26 2.40
N GLY A 146 15.03 -1.06 2.82
CA GLY A 146 15.99 -0.66 3.85
C GLY A 146 17.27 -0.13 3.21
N THR A 147 17.84 0.96 3.73
CA THR A 147 19.08 1.55 3.19
C THR A 147 20.12 1.79 4.29
N GLY A 148 21.40 1.78 3.91
CA GLY A 148 22.53 2.15 4.74
C GLY A 148 23.73 2.52 3.85
N SER A 149 24.81 3.03 4.43
CA SER A 149 25.95 3.62 3.67
C SER A 149 26.57 2.69 2.61
N ALA A 150 26.48 1.37 2.81
CA ALA A 150 26.89 0.36 1.83
C ALA A 150 25.86 -0.78 1.76
N PHE A 151 24.59 -0.47 2.00
CA PHE A 151 23.55 -1.48 2.19
C PHE A 151 22.26 -1.07 1.49
N CYS A 152 21.62 -2.00 0.80
CA CYS A 152 20.24 -1.86 0.36
C CYS A 152 19.53 -3.20 0.52
N ALA A 153 18.35 -3.21 1.13
CA ALA A 153 17.50 -4.37 1.25
C ALA A 153 16.14 -4.09 0.62
N THR A 154 15.56 -5.11 0.01
CA THR A 154 14.19 -5.10 -0.51
C THR A 154 13.38 -6.15 0.23
N GLN A 155 12.28 -5.74 0.84
CA GLN A 155 11.30 -6.62 1.47
C GLN A 155 9.96 -6.51 0.73
N LEU A 156 9.23 -7.61 0.62
CA LEU A 156 7.86 -7.65 0.13
C LEU A 156 6.90 -7.95 1.28
N TYR A 157 5.88 -7.12 1.39
CA TYR A 157 4.70 -7.35 2.23
C TYR A 157 3.59 -7.84 1.31
N ILE A 158 3.32 -9.14 1.30
CA ILE A 158 2.37 -9.77 0.38
C ILE A 158 1.08 -10.08 1.14
N PHE A 159 -0.07 -9.70 0.59
CA PHE A 159 -1.36 -9.83 1.26
C PHE A 159 -2.52 -10.02 0.27
N LYS A 160 -3.61 -10.61 0.74
CA LYS A 160 -4.87 -10.78 -0.03
C LYS A 160 -5.97 -9.80 0.41
N GLU A 161 -5.89 -9.34 1.65
CA GLU A 161 -6.81 -8.39 2.25
C GLU A 161 -6.01 -7.22 2.82
N VAL A 162 -6.61 -6.02 2.80
CA VAL A 162 -6.03 -4.85 3.46
C VAL A 162 -6.06 -5.08 4.97
N ILE A 163 -4.87 -5.21 5.56
CA ILE A 163 -4.61 -5.37 7.00
C ILE A 163 -3.42 -4.48 7.41
N PRO A 164 -3.24 -4.18 8.70
CA PRO A 164 -2.09 -3.41 9.19
C PRO A 164 -0.77 -4.01 8.72
N GLN A 165 0.20 -3.16 8.35
CA GLN A 165 1.50 -3.63 7.89
C GLN A 165 2.26 -4.43 8.97
N ASP A 166 2.10 -4.07 10.24
CA ASP A 166 2.73 -4.76 11.38
C ASP A 166 2.19 -6.18 11.58
N ASP A 167 1.02 -6.48 11.02
CA ASP A 167 0.44 -7.83 11.02
C ASP A 167 0.99 -8.70 9.88
N LEU A 168 1.77 -8.14 8.96
CA LEU A 168 2.37 -8.86 7.84
C LEU A 168 3.81 -9.25 8.13
N ASN A 169 4.21 -10.43 7.65
CA ASN A 169 5.60 -10.84 7.67
C ASN A 169 6.31 -10.36 6.40
N PRO A 170 7.36 -9.52 6.50
CA PRO A 170 8.14 -9.14 5.33
C PRO A 170 8.92 -10.33 4.79
N ILE A 171 8.86 -10.53 3.47
CA ILE A 171 9.68 -11.50 2.75
C ILE A 171 10.86 -10.78 2.10
N ILE A 172 12.09 -11.17 2.42
CA ILE A 172 13.27 -10.58 1.78
C ILE A 172 13.24 -10.94 0.29
N LYS A 173 13.19 -9.94 -0.57
CA LYS A 173 13.30 -10.12 -2.01
C LYS A 173 14.73 -9.92 -2.51
N GLY A 174 15.46 -9.02 -1.90
CA GLY A 174 16.84 -8.77 -2.30
C GLY A 174 17.66 -8.05 -1.24
N LEU A 175 18.96 -8.17 -1.36
CA LEU A 175 19.94 -7.59 -0.47
C LEU A 175 21.19 -7.21 -1.26
N PHE A 176 21.73 -6.04 -1.01
CA PHE A 176 23.07 -5.65 -1.39
C PHE A 176 23.80 -5.22 -0.12
N ASN A 177 24.96 -5.83 0.13
CA ASN A 177 25.85 -5.43 1.22
C ASN A 177 27.27 -5.27 0.66
N GLY A 178 27.76 -4.02 0.58
CA GLY A 178 29.08 -3.66 0.08
C GLY A 178 30.25 -4.05 1.00
N THR A 179 29.96 -4.41 2.25
CA THR A 179 30.93 -4.77 3.30
C THR A 179 30.62 -6.14 3.88
N CYS A 180 30.21 -7.09 3.04
CA CYS A 180 29.71 -8.39 3.46
C CYS A 180 30.78 -9.25 4.17
N TYR A 181 32.01 -9.25 3.67
CA TYR A 181 33.13 -9.93 4.33
C TYR A 181 34.49 -9.36 3.91
N PHE A 182 35.53 -9.69 4.67
CA PHE A 182 36.91 -9.28 4.42
C PHE A 182 37.73 -10.44 3.88
N ALA A 183 38.33 -10.29 2.70
CA ALA A 183 39.19 -11.32 2.11
C ALA A 183 40.36 -10.70 1.33
N LYS A 184 41.58 -11.20 1.58
CA LYS A 184 42.82 -10.70 0.96
C LYS A 184 42.97 -9.18 1.11
N ASN A 185 42.74 -8.68 2.33
CA ASN A 185 42.81 -7.26 2.69
C ASN A 185 41.86 -6.34 1.91
N LYS A 186 40.74 -6.87 1.42
CA LYS A 186 39.73 -6.11 0.67
C LYS A 186 38.33 -6.48 1.16
N LEU A 187 37.50 -5.45 1.36
CA LEU A 187 36.06 -5.61 1.54
C LEU A 187 35.45 -6.21 0.27
N LYS A 188 34.53 -7.14 0.45
CA LYS A 188 33.80 -7.82 -0.61
C LYS A 188 32.32 -7.56 -0.45
N ALA A 189 31.66 -7.28 -1.57
CA ALA A 189 30.22 -7.17 -1.60
C ALA A 189 29.57 -8.55 -1.73
N CYS A 190 28.34 -8.65 -1.22
CA CYS A 190 27.44 -9.74 -1.54
C CYS A 190 26.08 -9.20 -1.99
N VAL A 191 25.40 -10.02 -2.78
CA VAL A 191 24.07 -9.73 -3.33
C VAL A 191 23.18 -10.95 -3.15
N LEU A 192 21.99 -10.73 -2.63
CA LEU A 192 20.89 -11.68 -2.66
C LEU A 192 19.85 -11.16 -3.64
N ASP A 193 19.50 -11.97 -4.62
CA ASP A 193 18.39 -11.71 -5.53
C ASP A 193 17.37 -12.85 -5.42
N SER A 194 16.11 -12.60 -5.76
CA SER A 194 15.10 -13.66 -5.81
C SER A 194 14.11 -13.52 -6.97
N LYS A 195 13.72 -14.68 -7.51
CA LYS A 195 12.57 -14.86 -8.38
C LYS A 195 11.45 -15.53 -7.60
N ILE A 196 10.20 -15.18 -7.93
CA ILE A 196 9.02 -15.68 -7.23
C ILE A 196 8.26 -16.58 -8.20
N GLU A 197 7.98 -17.80 -7.78
CA GLU A 197 7.03 -18.71 -8.39
C GLU A 197 5.82 -18.82 -7.45
N THR A 198 4.62 -18.71 -8.01
CA THR A 198 3.37 -18.84 -7.26
C THR A 198 2.80 -20.24 -7.39
N LYS A 199 2.39 -20.84 -6.27
CA LYS A 199 1.71 -22.13 -6.22
C LYS A 199 0.37 -21.97 -5.49
N PRO A 200 -0.55 -22.96 -5.58
CA PRO A 200 -1.75 -22.96 -4.76
C PRO A 200 -1.39 -22.90 -3.27
N ASN A 201 -1.80 -21.82 -2.59
CA ASN A 201 -1.55 -21.57 -1.16
C ASN A 201 -0.07 -21.45 -0.73
N SER A 202 0.88 -21.37 -1.66
CA SER A 202 2.30 -21.13 -1.33
C SER A 202 3.02 -20.23 -2.35
N LEU A 203 4.10 -19.62 -1.91
CA LEU A 203 5.04 -18.87 -2.74
C LEU A 203 6.41 -19.52 -2.65
N LEU A 204 6.99 -19.87 -3.78
CA LEU A 204 8.35 -20.38 -3.85
C LEU A 204 9.29 -19.25 -4.27
N PHE A 205 10.24 -18.91 -3.41
CA PHE A 205 11.28 -17.94 -3.72
C PHE A 205 12.56 -18.69 -4.11
N HIS A 206 13.00 -18.49 -5.34
CA HIS A 206 14.28 -18.97 -5.85
C HIS A 206 15.34 -17.90 -5.59
N TYR A 207 16.17 -18.11 -4.58
CA TYR A 207 17.23 -17.19 -4.20
C TYR A 207 18.53 -17.51 -4.91
N GLU A 208 19.23 -16.44 -5.31
CA GLU A 208 20.59 -16.48 -5.81
C GLU A 208 21.44 -15.56 -4.93
N TYR A 209 22.34 -16.16 -4.15
CA TYR A 209 23.25 -15.44 -3.27
C TYR A 209 24.66 -15.43 -3.84
N LYS A 210 25.18 -14.24 -4.11
CA LYS A 210 26.43 -14.02 -4.83
C LYS A 210 27.43 -13.30 -3.95
N LYS A 211 28.67 -13.78 -3.90
CA LYS A 211 29.76 -13.19 -3.11
C LYS A 211 30.95 -12.78 -3.97
N GLY A 212 31.63 -11.72 -3.54
CA GLY A 212 33.02 -11.47 -3.97
C GLY A 212 33.24 -10.36 -4.98
N ILE A 213 32.28 -9.42 -5.17
CA ILE A 213 32.52 -8.25 -6.03
C ILE A 213 33.72 -7.45 -5.51
N SER A 214 34.65 -7.14 -6.40
CA SER A 214 35.74 -6.19 -6.22
C SER A 214 35.33 -4.84 -6.80
N ARG A 215 35.86 -3.71 -6.27
CA ARG A 215 35.68 -2.35 -6.81
C ARG A 215 35.82 -2.23 -8.35
N ASN A 216 36.51 -3.18 -8.99
CA ASN A 216 36.75 -3.19 -10.44
C ASN A 216 35.73 -4.03 -11.24
N GLY A 217 34.57 -4.38 -10.67
CA GLY A 217 33.43 -4.93 -11.42
C GLY A 217 33.60 -6.34 -12.00
N LYS A 218 34.65 -7.07 -11.65
CA LYS A 218 34.87 -8.42 -12.21
C LYS A 218 34.22 -9.49 -11.32
N ARG A 219 33.08 -10.00 -11.83
CA ARG A 219 32.33 -11.24 -11.53
C ARG A 219 32.28 -11.72 -10.07
N TYR A 220 31.11 -12.15 -9.65
CA TYR A 220 30.95 -12.89 -8.40
C TYR A 220 31.79 -14.16 -8.43
N LYS A 221 32.43 -14.47 -7.30
CA LYS A 221 33.31 -15.64 -7.15
C LYS A 221 32.57 -16.89 -6.74
N GLU A 222 31.55 -16.69 -5.90
CA GLU A 222 30.72 -17.75 -5.36
C GLU A 222 29.27 -17.35 -5.64
N ILE A 223 28.50 -18.31 -6.15
CA ILE A 223 27.08 -18.19 -6.37
C ILE A 223 26.46 -19.43 -5.74
N GLU A 224 25.57 -19.20 -4.79
CA GLU A 224 24.77 -20.24 -4.14
C GLU A 224 23.30 -20.03 -4.51
N ASN A 225 22.63 -21.10 -4.91
CA ASN A 225 21.20 -21.09 -5.15
C ASN A 225 20.50 -21.89 -4.07
N PHE A 226 19.35 -21.41 -3.62
CA PHE A 226 18.48 -22.14 -2.71
C PHE A 226 17.04 -21.65 -2.83
N ASP A 227 16.12 -22.50 -2.44
CA ASP A 227 14.70 -22.19 -2.48
C ASP A 227 14.15 -22.06 -1.06
N VAL A 228 13.18 -21.16 -0.88
CA VAL A 228 12.39 -21.07 0.35
C VAL A 228 10.92 -21.03 -0.04
N GLU A 229 10.14 -21.94 0.53
CA GLU A 229 8.70 -21.93 0.36
C GLU A 229 8.05 -21.18 1.51
N TYR A 230 7.13 -20.29 1.17
CA TYR A 230 6.30 -19.57 2.12
C TYR A 230 4.87 -20.08 2.02
N THR A 231 4.30 -20.52 3.13
CA THR A 231 2.90 -20.93 3.21
C THR A 231 2.09 -19.84 3.92
N LEU A 232 0.87 -19.60 3.44
CA LEU A 232 -0.04 -18.65 4.07
C LEU A 232 -0.74 -19.32 5.26
N ILE A 233 -0.46 -18.85 6.47
CA ILE A 233 -1.09 -19.31 7.72
C ILE A 233 -1.60 -18.08 8.46
N ASP A 234 -2.90 -18.05 8.79
CA ASP A 234 -3.55 -16.93 9.49
C ASP A 234 -3.23 -15.56 8.88
N LYS A 235 -3.32 -15.47 7.54
CA LYS A 235 -3.03 -14.26 6.73
C LYS A 235 -1.55 -13.83 6.72
N LYS A 236 -0.63 -14.62 7.29
CA LYS A 236 0.81 -14.35 7.31
C LYS A 236 1.57 -15.37 6.47
N TRP A 237 2.59 -14.91 5.76
CA TRP A 237 3.51 -15.80 5.05
C TRP A 237 4.57 -16.32 6.02
N ILE A 238 4.65 -17.65 6.13
CA ILE A 238 5.59 -18.35 7.01
C ILE A 238 6.56 -19.16 6.15
N ALA A 239 7.85 -18.89 6.27
CA ALA A 239 8.90 -19.66 5.61
C ALA A 239 9.01 -21.06 6.23
N ASN A 240 9.14 -22.08 5.38
CA ASN A 240 9.38 -23.45 5.82
C ASN A 240 10.83 -23.68 6.33
N ASP A 241 11.80 -22.93 5.80
CA ASP A 241 13.20 -22.91 6.25
C ASP A 241 13.76 -21.48 6.22
N THR A 242 14.21 -20.99 7.36
CA THR A 242 14.84 -19.66 7.51
C THR A 242 16.34 -19.72 7.75
N LEU A 243 16.93 -20.91 7.93
CA LEU A 243 18.32 -21.07 8.37
C LEU A 243 19.30 -20.39 7.42
N LYS A 244 19.09 -20.54 6.10
CA LYS A 244 19.95 -19.90 5.09
C LYS A 244 19.76 -18.39 5.04
N LEU A 245 18.51 -17.91 5.07
CA LEU A 245 18.22 -16.47 5.05
C LEU A 245 18.81 -15.77 6.28
N ASN A 246 18.66 -16.37 7.46
CA ASN A 246 19.21 -15.82 8.70
C ASN A 246 20.74 -15.71 8.66
N LYS A 247 21.44 -16.69 8.08
CA LYS A 247 22.91 -16.64 7.88
C LYS A 247 23.38 -15.56 6.89
N ILE A 248 22.48 -15.03 6.07
CA ILE A 248 22.80 -13.97 5.10
C ILE A 248 22.49 -12.59 5.68
N GLN A 249 21.50 -12.50 6.58
CA GLN A 249 21.10 -11.25 7.22
C GLN A 249 22.03 -10.82 8.36
N TYR A 250 22.67 -11.77 9.04
CA TYR A 250 23.56 -11.57 10.19
C TYR A 250 24.98 -12.06 9.88
#